data_AF-A0A974NGE4-F1
#
_entry.id   AF-A0A974NGE4-F1
#
_cell.length_a   1.000
_cell.length_b   1.000
_cell.length_c   1.000
_cell.angle_alpha   90.00
_cell.angle_beta   90.00
_cell.angle_gamma   90.00
#
_symmetry.space_group_name_H-M   'P 1'
#
loop_
_entity.id
_entity.type
_entity.pdbx_description
1 polymer ?
#
loop_
_entity_poly.entity_id
_entity_poly.type
_entity_poly.pdbx_seq_one_letter_code
_entity_poly.pdbx_strand_id
1 'polypeptide(L)' 'MVITVFDAEVVVAGLKQQQAIRRKRRVSKLMRYESALLALYANGASVADLQRWLQQRHVKVAPSTISRWLAKQHG' A
#
# COMPACT_ATOMS: atom_id res chain seq x y z
N MET A 1 -4.63 -48.59 11.71
CA MET A 1 -4.24 -47.34 12.39
C MET A 1 -3.44 -46.53 11.38
N VAL A 2 -4.02 -45.50 10.77
CA VAL A 2 -3.35 -44.75 9.69
C VAL A 2 -2.62 -43.57 10.33
N ILE A 3 -1.29 -43.61 10.34
CA ILE A 3 -0.47 -42.47 10.73
C ILE A 3 -0.60 -41.45 9.61
N THR A 4 -1.38 -40.40 9.83
CA THR A 4 -1.43 -39.26 8.93
C THR A 4 -0.08 -38.54 9.03
N VAL A 5 0.79 -38.78 8.05
CA VAL A 5 2.06 -38.06 7.91
C VAL A 5 1.72 -36.58 7.76
N PHE A 6 2.22 -35.76 8.69
CA PHE A 6 2.07 -34.32 8.62
C PHE A 6 2.97 -33.79 7.50
N ASP A 7 2.36 -33.36 6.40
CA ASP A 7 3.06 -32.78 5.26
C ASP A 7 3.17 -31.26 5.43
N ALA A 8 4.36 -30.82 5.84
CA ALA A 8 4.64 -29.41 6.09
C ALA A 8 4.49 -28.55 4.82
N GLU A 9 4.75 -29.10 3.63
CA GLU A 9 4.68 -28.33 2.38
C GLU A 9 3.23 -28.00 2.03
N VAL A 10 2.34 -28.98 2.18
CA VAL A 10 0.89 -28.80 1.97
C VAL A 10 0.33 -27.77 2.94
N VAL A 11 0.75 -27.81 4.21
CA VAL A 11 0.31 -26.85 5.23
C VAL A 11 0.81 -25.44 4.91
N VAL A 12 2.08 -25.28 4.52
CA VAL A 12 2.64 -23.97 4.15
C VAL A 12 1.98 -23.41 2.88
N ALA A 13 1.69 -24.25 1.89
CA ALA A 13 0.95 -23.83 0.70
C ALA A 13 -0.45 -23.32 1.05
N GLY A 14 -1.18 -24.05 1.90
CA GLY A 14 -2.47 -23.63 2.43
C GLY A 14 -2.41 -22.30 3.18
N LEU A 15 -1.38 -22.09 4.02
CA LEU A 15 -1.17 -20.84 4.75
C LEU A 15 -0.90 -19.66 3.81
N LYS A 16 -0.10 -19.84 2.75
CA LYS A 16 0.18 -18.80 1.75
C LYS A 16 -1.08 -18.41 0.97
N GLN A 17 -1.89 -19.40 0.57
CA GLN A 17 -3.15 -19.16 -0.14
C GLN A 17 -4.16 -18.41 0.75
N GLN A 18 -4.28 -18.81 2.02
CA GLN A 18 -5.11 -18.10 3.01
C GLN A 18 -4.62 -16.66 3.25
N GLN A 19 -3.30 -16.43 3.31
CA GLN A 19 -2.76 -15.08 3.41
C GLN A 19 -3.09 -14.22 2.19
N ALA A 20 -3.05 -14.77 0.97
CA ALA A 20 -3.42 -14.06 -0.24
C ALA A 20 -4.89 -13.61 -0.21
N ILE A 21 -5.80 -14.49 0.22
CA ILE A 21 -7.24 -14.19 0.35
C ILE A 21 -7.50 -13.14 1.45
N ARG A 22 -6.79 -13.24 2.59
CA ARG A 22 -6.94 -12.32 3.73
C ARG A 22 -6.30 -10.96 3.52
N ARG A 23 -5.50 -10.75 2.46
CA ARG A 23 -4.92 -9.44 2.14
C ARG A 23 -6.01 -8.48 1.66
N LYS A 24 -6.71 -7.87 2.63
CA LYS A 24 -7.56 -6.72 2.38
C LYS A 24 -6.72 -5.65 1.70
N ARG A 25 -7.14 -5.20 0.52
CA ARG A 25 -6.48 -4.12 -0.21
C ARG A 25 -6.47 -2.90 0.72
N ARG A 26 -5.30 -2.59 1.29
CA ARG A 26 -5.16 -1.44 2.19
C ARG A 26 -5.38 -0.18 1.35
N VAL A 27 -6.55 0.43 1.53
CA VAL A 27 -6.87 1.75 0.98
C VAL A 27 -5.89 2.71 1.65
N SER A 28 -4.96 3.29 0.90
CA SER A 28 -3.95 4.18 1.50
C SER A 28 -4.66 5.44 2.00
N LYS A 29 -4.15 6.07 3.06
CA LYS A 29 -4.64 7.39 3.51
C LYS A 29 -4.54 8.46 2.40
N LEU A 30 -3.68 8.22 1.41
CA LEU A 30 -3.48 9.08 0.23
C LEU A 30 -4.66 9.01 -0.75
N MET A 31 -5.38 7.88 -0.84
CA MET A 31 -6.56 7.77 -1.74
C MET A 31 -7.63 8.82 -1.43
N ARG A 32 -7.77 9.24 -0.17
CA ARG A 32 -8.69 10.33 0.21
C ARG A 32 -8.35 11.67 -0.47
N TYR A 33 -7.08 11.87 -0.83
CA TYR A 33 -6.57 13.11 -1.41
C TYR A 33 -5.99 12.88 -2.81
N GLU A 34 -6.35 11.77 -3.47
CA GLU A 34 -5.75 11.35 -4.73
C GLU A 34 -5.86 12.43 -5.82
N SER A 35 -7.05 12.97 -6.05
CA SER A 35 -7.27 14.03 -7.03
C SER A 35 -6.42 15.27 -6.75
N ALA A 36 -6.35 15.71 -5.49
CA ALA A 36 -5.58 16.88 -5.10
C ALA A 36 -4.06 16.64 -5.20
N LEU A 37 -3.59 15.45 -4.82
CA LEU A 37 -2.17 15.09 -4.92
C LEU A 37 -1.71 15.00 -6.37
N LEU A 38 -2.53 14.40 -7.26
CA LEU A 38 -2.24 14.34 -8.69
C LEU A 38 -2.26 15.72 -9.33
N ALA A 39 -3.22 16.58 -8.95
CA ALA A 39 -3.26 17.96 -9.43
C ALA A 39 -2.02 18.76 -8.98
N LEU A 40 -1.62 18.66 -7.71
CA LEU A 40 -0.40 19.30 -7.20
C LEU A 40 0.84 18.79 -7.95
N TYR A 41 0.96 17.48 -8.12
CA TYR A 41 2.09 16.87 -8.83
C TYR A 41 2.16 17.28 -10.30
N ALA A 42 1.02 17.34 -10.99
CA ALA A 42 0.93 17.81 -12.37
C ALA A 42 1.32 19.30 -12.53
N ASN A 43 1.17 20.10 -11.47
CA ASN A 43 1.65 21.49 -11.41
C ASN A 43 3.12 21.60 -10.98
N GLY A 44 3.87 20.49 -10.93
CA GLY A 44 5.29 20.47 -10.62
C GLY A 44 5.63 20.39 -9.12
N ALA A 45 4.67 20.11 -8.25
CA ALA A 45 4.95 19.94 -6.83
C ALA A 45 5.88 18.74 -6.58
N SER A 46 6.90 18.94 -5.73
CA SER A 46 7.80 17.85 -5.34
C SER A 46 7.13 16.91 -4.32
N VAL A 47 7.70 15.72 -4.12
CA VAL A 47 7.25 14.78 -3.07
C VAL A 47 7.25 15.42 -1.68
N ALA A 48 8.22 16.32 -1.40
CA ALA A 48 8.30 17.04 -0.14
C ALA A 48 7.15 18.06 0.02
N ASP A 49 6.74 18.71 -1.07
CA ASP A 49 5.60 19.63 -1.06
C ASP A 49 4.28 18.90 -0.83
N LEU A 50 4.10 17.75 -1.50
CA LEU A 50 2.96 16.87 -1.25
C LEU A 50 2.91 16.41 0.21
N GLN A 51 4.06 16.07 0.79
CA GLN A 51 4.14 15.71 2.21
C GLN A 51 3.75 16.87 3.12
N ARG A 52 4.27 18.08 2.87
CA ARG A 52 3.96 19.29 3.65
C ARG A 52 2.46 19.61 3.56
N TRP A 53 1.87 19.53 2.38
CA TRP A 53 0.45 19.75 2.15
C TRP A 53 -0.43 18.71 2.90
N LEU A 54 0.00 17.45 2.96
CA LEU A 54 -0.68 16.42 3.75
C LEU A 54 -0.58 16.66 5.27
N GLN A 55 0.58 17.13 5.74
CA GLN A 55 0.79 17.46 7.15
C GLN A 55 -0.13 18.59 7.63
N GLN A 56 -0.36 19.61 6.79
CA GLN A 56 -1.34 20.68 7.05
C GLN A 56 -2.76 20.15 7.25
N ARG A 57 -3.07 18.97 6.70
CA ARG A 57 -4.37 18.29 6.81
C ARG A 57 -4.37 17.19 7.88
N HIS A 58 -3.42 17.24 8.81
CA HIS A 58 -3.21 16.25 9.86
C HIS A 58 -2.91 14.82 9.36
N VAL A 59 -2.42 14.69 8.12
CA VAL A 59 -2.02 13.40 7.53
C VAL A 59 -0.51 13.27 7.54
N LYS A 60 0.01 12.52 8.50
CA LYS A 60 1.43 12.18 8.56
C LYS A 60 1.71 10.94 7.70
N VAL A 61 2.51 11.13 6.65
CA VAL A 61 3.02 10.06 5.78
C VAL A 61 4.50 10.26 5.53
N ALA A 62 5.23 9.15 5.36
CA ALA A 62 6.62 9.20 4.96
C ALA A 62 6.73 9.58 3.47
N PRO A 63 7.76 10.33 3.05
CA PRO A 63 7.94 10.70 1.65
C PRO A 63 8.09 9.46 0.75
N SER A 64 8.71 8.38 1.25
CA SER A 64 8.79 7.09 0.55
C SER A 64 7.42 6.46 0.25
N THR A 65 6.41 6.72 1.08
CA THR A 65 5.04 6.26 0.83
C THR A 65 4.42 7.03 -0.33
N ILE A 66 4.68 8.34 -0.41
CA ILE A 66 4.21 9.20 -1.50
C ILE A 66 4.91 8.81 -2.81
N SER A 67 6.24 8.65 -2.82
CA SER A 67 6.99 8.21 -4.00
C SER A 67 6.50 6.86 -4.53
N ARG A 68 6.34 5.85 -3.64
CA ARG A 68 5.81 4.53 -4.03
C ARG A 68 4.39 4.63 -4.58
N TRP A 69 3.57 5.49 -4.00
CA TRP A 69 2.21 5.69 -4.46
C TRP A 69 2.17 6.36 -5.83
N LEU A 70 2.96 7.42 -6.06
CA LEU A 70 3.10 8.07 -7.36
C LEU A 70 3.59 7.10 -8.45
N ALA A 71 4.60 6.27 -8.13
CA ALA A 71 5.11 5.27 -9.06
C ALA A 71 4.05 4.24 -9.50
N LYS A 72 3.04 3.99 -8.66
CA LYS A 72 1.92 3.10 -8.98
C LYS A 72 0.81 3.79 -9.80
N GLN A 73 0.74 5.12 -9.77
CA GLN A 73 -0.27 5.88 -10.52
C GLN A 73 0.26 6.33 -11.89
N HIS A 74 1.58 6.52 -12.01
CA HIS A 74 2.27 6.89 -13.25
C HIS A 74 2.88 5.69 -14.01
N GLY A 75 2.69 4.46 -13.53
CA GLY A 75 3.12 3.22 -14.19
C GLY A 75 1.98 2.22 -14.24
#